data_AF-A0A2V1ITP1-F1
#
_entry.id   AF-A0A2V1ITP1-F1
#
_cell.length_a   1.000
_cell.length_b   1.000
_cell.length_c   1.000
_cell.angle_alpha   90.00
_cell.angle_beta   90.00
_cell.angle_gamma   90.00
#
_symmetry.space_group_name_H-M   'P 1'
#
loop_
_entity.id
_entity.type
_entity.pdbx_description
1 polymer ?
#
loop_
_entity_poly.entity_id
_entity_poly.type
_entity_poly.pdbx_seq_one_letter_code
_entity_poly.pdbx_strand_id
1 'polypeptide(L)'
;MKQIWYELKSQPVISAVTVIGTALAMFLIMVVVMLHQVTVIDLAPETKRSRTLYMGRGILEGFGSNENVIQSNLSTAIAAELTESLEEAEATSIYCPYVSRALANTEGNPTFAADAKRVDDGFFRIIDLEFIAGKPFDRADIM
;
A
#
# COMPACT_ATOMS: atom_id res chain seq x y z
N MET A 1 -17.83 37.38 -28.30
CA MET A 1 -17.60 37.77 -26.88
C MET A 1 -18.72 38.65 -26.31
N LYS A 2 -18.98 39.86 -26.85
CA LYS A 2 -20.05 40.75 -26.33
C LYS A 2 -21.46 40.13 -26.37
N GLN A 3 -21.75 39.35 -27.42
CA GLN A 3 -23.05 38.70 -27.61
C GLN A 3 -23.31 37.57 -26.60
N ILE A 4 -22.31 36.74 -26.31
CA ILE A 4 -22.36 35.67 -25.30
C ILE A 4 -22.60 36.25 -23.90
N TRP A 5 -21.93 37.36 -23.58
CA TRP A 5 -22.13 38.09 -22.32
C TRP A 5 -23.53 38.68 -22.17
N TYR A 6 -24.12 39.13 -23.29
CA TYR A 6 -25.48 39.65 -23.31
C TYR A 6 -26.52 38.53 -23.12
N GLU A 7 -26.31 37.39 -23.76
CA GLU A 7 -27.17 36.19 -23.60
C GLU A 7 -27.11 35.61 -22.19
N LEU A 8 -25.92 35.53 -21.56
CA LEU A 8 -25.77 35.08 -20.16
C LEU A 8 -26.55 35.96 -19.18
N LYS A 9 -26.62 37.27 -19.44
CA LYS A 9 -27.43 38.22 -18.64
C LYS A 9 -28.91 38.15 -18.96
N SER A 10 -29.29 37.66 -20.14
CA SER A 10 -30.69 37.60 -20.58
C SER A 10 -31.45 36.44 -19.94
N GLN A 11 -30.77 35.35 -19.58
CA GLN A 11 -31.37 34.18 -18.92
C GLN A 11 -30.55 33.71 -17.71
N PRO A 12 -30.45 34.52 -16.64
CA PRO A 12 -29.48 34.31 -15.56
C PRO A 12 -29.70 33.00 -14.80
N VAL A 13 -30.94 32.55 -14.63
CA VAL A 13 -31.25 31.29 -13.93
C VAL A 13 -30.77 30.07 -14.72
N ILE A 14 -31.09 30.02 -16.02
CA ILE A 14 -30.71 28.90 -16.90
C ILE A 14 -29.19 28.84 -17.05
N SER A 15 -28.55 30.00 -17.26
CA SER A 15 -27.08 30.07 -17.34
C SER A 15 -26.41 29.64 -16.03
N ALA A 16 -26.92 30.06 -14.87
CA ALA A 16 -26.36 29.67 -13.57
C ALA A 16 -26.46 28.17 -13.32
N VAL A 17 -27.64 27.56 -13.56
CA VAL A 17 -27.84 26.12 -13.35
C VAL A 17 -26.92 25.31 -14.28
N THR A 18 -26.78 25.70 -15.54
CA THR A 18 -25.91 25.01 -16.51
C THR A 18 -24.43 25.10 -16.11
N VAL A 19 -23.97 26.28 -15.66
CA VAL A 19 -22.58 26.46 -15.19
C VAL A 19 -22.32 25.65 -13.92
N ILE A 20 -23.22 25.71 -12.94
CA ILE A 20 -23.09 24.96 -11.68
C ILE A 20 -23.11 23.44 -11.95
N GLY A 21 -24.03 22.97 -12.81
CA GLY A 21 -24.10 21.55 -13.17
C GLY A 21 -22.83 21.06 -13.86
N THR A 22 -22.28 21.85 -14.78
CA THR A 22 -21.02 21.52 -15.47
C THR A 22 -19.83 21.53 -14.49
N ALA A 23 -19.76 22.55 -13.61
CA ALA A 23 -18.71 22.65 -12.61
C ALA A 23 -18.76 21.48 -11.60
N LEU A 24 -19.95 21.10 -11.14
CA LEU A 24 -20.14 19.94 -10.26
C LEU A 24 -19.75 18.63 -10.96
N ALA A 25 -20.13 18.44 -12.23
CA ALA A 25 -19.74 17.27 -12.99
C ALA A 25 -18.21 17.16 -13.13
N MET A 26 -17.54 18.25 -13.53
CA MET A 26 -16.07 18.29 -13.63
C MET A 26 -15.40 18.08 -12.27
N PHE A 27 -15.92 18.69 -11.20
CA PHE A 27 -15.41 18.51 -9.85
C PHE A 27 -15.51 17.05 -9.40
N LEU A 28 -16.65 16.40 -9.60
CA LEU A 28 -16.83 15.00 -9.23
C LEU A 28 -15.90 14.08 -10.04
N ILE A 29 -15.73 14.32 -11.34
CA ILE A 29 -14.77 13.58 -12.16
C ILE A 29 -13.34 13.76 -11.60
N MET A 30 -12.94 14.99 -11.28
CA MET A 30 -11.63 15.26 -10.67
C MET A 30 -11.46 14.54 -9.33
N VAL A 31 -12.46 14.55 -8.46
CA VAL A 31 -12.43 13.83 -7.17
C VAL A 31 -12.22 12.33 -7.41
N VAL A 32 -13.00 11.72 -8.30
CA VAL A 32 -12.87 10.28 -8.61
C VAL A 32 -11.49 9.96 -9.18
N VAL A 33 -10.99 10.79 -10.12
CA VAL A 33 -9.66 10.61 -10.71
C VAL A 33 -8.56 10.74 -9.67
N MET A 34 -8.62 11.74 -8.78
CA MET A 34 -7.64 11.90 -7.70
C MET A 34 -7.66 10.72 -6.73
N LEU A 35 -8.85 10.26 -6.32
CA LEU A 35 -8.99 9.09 -5.44
C LEU A 35 -8.41 7.84 -6.11
N HIS A 36 -8.60 7.67 -7.41
CA HIS A 36 -7.99 6.57 -8.14
C HIS A 36 -6.47 6.69 -8.18
N GLN A 37 -5.93 7.88 -8.46
CA GLN A 37 -4.48 8.12 -8.51
C GLN A 37 -3.78 7.73 -7.20
N VAL A 38 -4.37 8.02 -6.03
CA VAL A 38 -3.82 7.62 -4.73
C VAL A 38 -3.57 6.10 -4.64
N THR A 39 -4.34 5.29 -5.37
CA THR A 39 -4.15 3.82 -5.38
C THR A 39 -3.02 3.35 -6.31
N VAL A 40 -2.53 4.19 -7.21
CA VAL A 40 -1.55 3.82 -8.26
C VAL A 40 -0.22 4.53 -8.11
N ILE A 41 -0.20 5.72 -7.51
CA ILE A 41 1.03 6.47 -7.30
C ILE A 41 1.89 5.82 -6.22
N ASP A 42 3.20 6.01 -6.37
CA ASP A 42 4.16 5.74 -5.31
C ASP A 42 3.97 6.79 -4.22
N LEU A 43 3.51 6.36 -3.04
CA LEU A 43 3.22 7.23 -1.91
C LEU A 43 3.89 6.66 -0.66
N ALA A 44 4.42 7.53 0.20
CA ALA A 44 4.97 7.11 1.47
C ALA A 44 3.93 6.30 2.29
N PRO A 45 4.33 5.19 2.93
CA PRO A 45 5.71 4.69 3.04
C PRO A 45 6.15 3.76 1.89
N GLU A 46 5.29 3.47 0.91
CA GLU A 46 5.58 2.62 -0.25
C GLU A 46 6.02 3.46 -1.48
N THR A 47 7.10 4.23 -1.33
CA THR A 47 7.62 5.12 -2.39
C THR A 47 8.20 4.38 -3.61
N LYS A 48 8.33 3.05 -3.55
CA LYS A 48 8.87 2.20 -4.61
C LYS A 48 7.86 1.14 -5.08
N ARG A 49 6.57 1.35 -4.83
CA ARG A 49 5.52 0.36 -5.09
C ARG A 49 5.49 -0.09 -6.55
N SER A 50 5.67 0.85 -7.49
CA SER A 50 5.76 0.59 -8.93
C SER A 50 6.90 -0.35 -9.36
N ARG A 51 7.95 -0.47 -8.53
CA ARG A 51 9.13 -1.32 -8.75
C ARG A 51 9.23 -2.48 -7.74
N THR A 52 8.22 -2.67 -6.89
CA THR A 52 8.24 -3.72 -5.85
C THR A 52 7.38 -4.90 -6.27
N LEU A 53 7.99 -6.09 -6.31
CA LEU A 53 7.28 -7.34 -6.55
C LEU A 53 6.78 -7.93 -5.23
N TYR A 54 5.47 -8.09 -5.09
CA TYR A 54 4.86 -8.77 -3.96
C TYR A 54 4.64 -10.25 -4.27
N MET A 55 5.31 -11.13 -3.53
CA MET A 55 5.04 -12.57 -3.61
C MET A 55 3.90 -12.95 -2.67
N GLY A 56 2.86 -13.55 -3.25
CA GLY A 56 1.66 -13.96 -2.54
C GLY A 56 1.77 -15.35 -1.92
N ARG A 57 0.62 -16.01 -1.80
CA ARG A 57 0.52 -17.39 -1.30
C ARG A 57 1.11 -18.37 -2.31
N GLY A 58 1.73 -19.43 -1.81
CA GLY A 58 2.10 -20.59 -2.60
C GLY A 58 0.90 -21.49 -2.86
N ILE A 59 0.93 -22.19 -3.99
CA ILE A 59 0.00 -23.26 -4.33
C ILE A 59 0.82 -24.55 -4.35
N LEU A 60 0.36 -25.54 -3.58
CA LEU A 60 0.93 -26.88 -3.55
C LEU A 60 -0.06 -27.82 -4.21
N GLU A 61 0.39 -28.46 -5.29
CA GLU A 61 -0.39 -29.43 -6.05
C GLU A 61 0.14 -30.83 -5.74
N GLY A 62 -0.74 -31.72 -5.27
CA GLY A 62 -0.41 -33.13 -5.09
C GLY A 62 -0.18 -33.81 -6.45
N PHE A 63 0.91 -34.55 -6.58
CA PHE A 63 1.17 -35.36 -7.77
C PHE A 63 0.55 -36.76 -7.62
N GLY A 64 -0.13 -37.26 -8.66
CA GLY A 64 -0.69 -38.62 -8.71
C GLY A 64 -2.21 -38.68 -8.63
N SER A 65 -2.77 -39.76 -8.06
CA SER A 65 -4.23 -40.02 -8.05
C SER A 65 -5.04 -39.16 -7.08
N ASN A 66 -4.38 -38.32 -6.28
CA ASN A 66 -5.01 -37.37 -5.36
C ASN A 66 -4.68 -35.95 -5.80
N GLU A 67 -5.54 -35.39 -6.65
CA GLU A 67 -5.49 -34.00 -7.15
C GLU A 67 -5.90 -32.99 -6.06
N ASN A 68 -5.23 -33.04 -4.91
CA ASN A 68 -5.46 -32.07 -3.85
C ASN A 68 -4.59 -30.84 -4.11
N VAL A 69 -5.26 -29.69 -4.20
CA VAL A 69 -4.61 -28.38 -4.29
C VAL A 69 -4.75 -27.69 -2.94
N ILE A 70 -3.63 -27.26 -2.37
CA ILE A 70 -3.61 -26.51 -1.11
C ILE A 70 -2.98 -25.15 -1.38
N GLN A 71 -3.64 -24.09 -0.92
CA GLN A 71 -3.11 -22.74 -0.95
C GLN A 71 -2.69 -22.31 0.46
N SER A 72 -1.43 -21.93 0.64
CA SER A 72 -0.88 -21.55 1.95
C SER A 72 0.12 -20.40 1.85
N ASN A 73 0.39 -19.73 2.98
CA ASN A 73 1.50 -18.78 3.03
C ASN A 73 2.81 -19.58 3.00
N LEU A 74 3.85 -18.99 2.40
CA LEU A 74 5.17 -19.61 2.33
C LEU A 74 5.83 -19.64 3.72
N SER A 75 6.60 -20.70 3.98
CA SER A 75 7.50 -20.71 5.13
C SER A 75 8.63 -19.71 4.91
N THR A 76 9.25 -19.22 5.99
CA THR A 76 10.37 -18.29 5.90
C THR A 76 11.55 -18.89 5.12
N ALA A 77 11.79 -20.20 5.25
CA ALA A 77 12.85 -20.89 4.52
C ALA A 77 12.61 -20.91 3.00
N ILE A 78 11.39 -21.26 2.57
CA ILE A 78 11.05 -21.28 1.14
C ILE A 78 11.05 -19.86 0.57
N ALA A 79 10.51 -18.89 1.31
CA ALA A 79 10.53 -17.50 0.90
C ALA A 79 11.98 -16.99 0.75
N ALA A 80 12.87 -17.33 1.67
CA ALA A 80 14.30 -16.98 1.59
C ALA A 80 14.94 -17.56 0.33
N GLU A 81 14.81 -18.87 0.09
CA GLU A 81 15.36 -19.54 -1.09
C GLU A 81 14.86 -18.91 -2.41
N LEU A 82 13.56 -18.63 -2.51
CA LEU A 82 12.98 -17.97 -3.69
C LEU A 82 13.52 -16.54 -3.86
N THR A 83 13.66 -15.78 -2.79
CA THR A 83 14.17 -14.40 -2.86
C THR A 83 15.68 -14.33 -3.09
N GLU A 84 16.47 -15.27 -2.57
CA GLU A 84 17.92 -15.36 -2.79
C GLU A 84 18.25 -15.67 -4.26
N SER A 85 17.36 -16.39 -4.95
CA SER A 85 17.51 -16.68 -6.38
C SER A 85 17.31 -15.47 -7.31
N LEU A 86 16.79 -14.34 -6.79
CA LEU A 86 16.52 -13.14 -7.57
C LEU A 86 17.72 -12.20 -7.61
N GLU A 87 18.68 -12.49 -8.50
CA GLU A 87 19.91 -11.68 -8.64
C GLU A 87 19.65 -10.21 -9.05
N GLU A 88 18.54 -9.94 -9.74
CA GLU A 88 18.17 -8.58 -10.18
C GLU A 88 17.50 -7.73 -9.08
N ALA A 89 17.13 -8.33 -7.95
CA ALA A 89 16.45 -7.61 -6.88
C ALA A 89 17.45 -6.75 -6.07
N GLU A 90 17.25 -5.42 -6.07
CA GLU A 90 18.08 -4.49 -5.28
C GLU A 90 18.01 -4.77 -3.77
N ALA A 91 16.84 -5.20 -3.29
CA ALA A 91 16.61 -5.62 -1.91
C ALA A 91 15.43 -6.59 -1.85
N THR A 92 15.49 -7.52 -0.89
CA THR A 92 14.42 -8.48 -0.60
C THR A 92 14.02 -8.36 0.87
N SER A 93 12.76 -8.70 1.16
CA SER A 93 12.21 -8.72 2.50
C SER A 93 11.14 -9.81 2.61
N ILE A 94 11.13 -10.48 3.75
CA ILE A 94 10.11 -11.44 4.15
C ILE A 94 9.37 -10.85 5.35
N TYR A 95 8.05 -10.75 5.22
CA TYR A 95 7.19 -10.26 6.29
C TYR A 95 5.97 -11.15 6.48
N CYS A 96 5.41 -11.13 7.69
CA CYS A 96 4.14 -11.79 7.97
C CYS A 96 3.00 -10.95 7.35
N PRO A 97 2.15 -11.53 6.48
CA PRO A 97 1.06 -10.78 5.86
C PRO A 97 -0.03 -10.35 6.86
N TYR A 98 -0.01 -10.91 8.07
CA TYR A 98 -0.95 -10.59 9.14
C TYR A 98 -0.28 -9.74 10.22
N VAL A 99 -1.10 -8.91 10.85
CA VAL A 99 -0.77 -8.18 12.06
C VAL A 99 -1.27 -8.98 13.26
N SER A 100 -0.44 -9.14 14.27
CA SER A 100 -0.84 -9.77 15.54
C SER A 100 -1.06 -8.71 16.61
N ARG A 101 -2.12 -8.85 17.40
CA ARG A 101 -2.35 -7.96 18.54
C ARG A 101 -1.44 -8.40 19.71
N ALA A 102 -0.61 -7.50 20.19
CA ALA A 102 0.30 -7.71 21.30
C ALA A 102 0.01 -6.71 22.43
N LEU A 103 0.24 -7.11 23.67
CA LEU A 103 0.23 -6.17 24.79
C LEU A 103 1.62 -5.54 24.90
N ALA A 104 1.67 -4.21 24.90
CA ALA A 104 2.90 -3.44 25.01
C ALA A 104 2.79 -2.44 26.17
N ASN A 105 3.93 -2.10 26.76
CA ASN A 105 4.04 -1.04 27.75
C ASN A 105 5.36 -0.28 27.54
N THR A 106 5.35 0.99 27.94
CA THR A 106 6.57 1.80 28.06
C THR A 106 6.84 2.07 29.53
N GLU A 107 8.08 2.43 29.87
CA GLU A 107 8.43 2.77 31.25
C GLU A 107 7.48 3.86 31.79
N GLY A 108 6.90 3.59 32.97
CA GLY A 108 5.97 4.51 33.65
C GLY A 108 4.54 4.57 33.09
N ASN A 109 4.18 3.78 32.06
CA ASN A 109 2.86 3.82 31.45
C ASN A 109 2.09 2.48 31.56
N PRO A 110 0.74 2.51 31.59
CA PRO A 110 -0.07 1.30 31.62
C PRO A 110 0.07 0.50 30.32
N THR A 111 -0.12 -0.81 30.43
CA THR A 111 -0.15 -1.71 29.27
C THR A 111 -1.30 -1.36 28.34
N PHE A 112 -1.02 -1.33 27.04
CA PHE A 112 -2.00 -1.12 25.99
C PHE A 112 -1.89 -2.21 24.92
N ALA A 113 -2.96 -2.41 24.17
CA ALA A 113 -2.94 -3.32 23.02
C ALA A 113 -2.37 -2.59 21.80
N ALA A 114 -1.32 -3.15 21.21
CA ALA A 114 -0.66 -2.68 20.02
C ALA A 114 -0.76 -3.71 18.89
N ASP A 115 -0.71 -3.21 17.67
CA ASP A 115 -0.65 -4.02 16.46
C ASP A 115 0.81 -4.27 16.11
N ALA A 116 1.24 -5.53 16.23
CA ALA A 116 2.60 -5.97 15.97
C ALA A 116 2.69 -6.63 14.59
N LYS A 117 3.49 -6.03 13.71
CA LYS A 117 3.82 -6.60 12.40
C LYS A 117 5.21 -7.23 12.46
N ARG A 118 5.29 -8.52 12.12
CA ARG A 118 6.56 -9.25 12.06
C ARG A 118 7.19 -9.07 10.69
N VAL A 119 8.40 -8.54 10.68
CA VAL A 119 9.20 -8.20 9.50
C VAL A 119 10.65 -8.61 9.72
N ASP A 120 11.41 -8.76 8.65
CA ASP A 120 12.87 -8.88 8.71
C ASP A 120 13.57 -7.51 8.63
N ASP A 121 14.90 -7.50 8.68
CA ASP A 121 15.70 -6.27 8.57
C ASP A 121 15.60 -5.64 7.17
N GLY A 122 15.35 -6.46 6.13
CA GLY A 122 15.18 -6.01 4.76
C GLY A 122 13.97 -5.12 4.54
N PHE A 123 12.94 -5.27 5.37
CA PHE A 123 11.69 -4.52 5.27
C PHE A 123 11.92 -3.01 5.27
N PHE A 124 12.80 -2.51 6.15
CA PHE A 124 13.07 -1.08 6.28
C PHE A 124 13.93 -0.50 5.15
N ARG A 125 14.50 -1.34 4.27
CA ARG A 125 15.18 -0.89 3.04
C ARG A 125 14.20 -0.70 1.89
N ILE A 126 13.14 -1.50 1.87
CA ILE A 126 12.11 -1.49 0.83
C ILE A 126 11.02 -0.46 1.16
N ILE A 127 10.50 -0.50 2.39
CA ILE A 127 9.46 0.39 2.89
C ILE A 127 10.11 1.61 3.54
N ASP A 128 9.82 2.78 2.98
CA ASP A 128 10.42 4.05 3.33
C ASP A 128 9.73 4.65 4.56
N LEU A 129 10.14 4.16 5.73
CA LEU A 129 9.65 4.65 7.02
C LEU A 129 10.59 5.72 7.57
N GLU A 130 10.03 6.89 7.87
CA GLU A 130 10.72 7.95 8.59
C GLU A 130 10.72 7.67 10.10
N PHE A 131 11.90 7.45 10.68
CA PHE A 131 12.07 7.24 12.11
C PHE A 131 12.28 8.58 12.81
N ILE A 132 11.26 9.02 13.56
CA ILE A 132 11.31 10.26 14.36
C ILE A 132 12.37 10.16 15.48
N ALA A 133 12.59 8.96 16.01
CA ALA A 133 13.62 8.66 16.99
C ALA A 133 14.15 7.24 16.82
N GLY A 134 15.44 7.04 17.07
CA GLY A 134 16.11 5.75 16.96
C GLY A 134 16.43 5.36 15.51
N LYS A 135 16.58 4.05 15.28
CA LYS A 135 16.83 3.44 13.96
C LYS A 135 16.10 2.11 13.87
N PRO A 136 15.80 1.59 12.66
CA PRO A 136 15.36 0.21 12.52
C PRO A 136 16.41 -0.75 13.07
N PHE A 137 15.96 -1.93 13.49
CA PHE A 137 16.87 -3.02 13.84
C PHE A 137 17.60 -3.52 12.59
N ASP A 138 18.82 -4.00 12.78
CA ASP A 138 19.63 -4.59 11.71
C ASP A 138 19.89 -6.08 11.97
N ARG A 139 20.59 -6.75 11.04
CA ARG A 139 20.86 -8.19 11.13
C ARG A 139 21.61 -8.57 12.41
N ALA A 140 22.40 -7.66 13.01
CA ALA A 140 23.13 -7.93 14.25
C ALA A 140 22.20 -7.95 15.48
N ASP A 141 21.04 -7.29 15.42
CA ASP A 141 20.08 -7.26 16.53
C ASP A 141 19.21 -8.54 16.61
N ILE A 142 19.20 -9.36 15.56
CA ILE A 142 18.37 -10.57 15.41
C ILE A 142 19.19 -11.86 15.66
N MET A 143 20.53 -11.75 15.74
CA MET A 143 21.48 -12.87 15.83
C MET A 143 21.81 -13.28 17.26
#